data_AF-Q6TWB2-F1
#
_entry.id   AF-Q6TWB2-F1
#
_cell.length_a   1.000
_cell.length_b   1.000
_cell.length_c   1.000
_cell.angle_alpha   90.00
_cell.angle_beta   90.00
_cell.angle_gamma   90.00
#
_symmetry.space_group_name_H-M   'P 1'
#
loop_
_entity.id
_entity.type
_entity.pdbx_description
1 polymer ?
#
loop_
_entity_poly.entity_id
_entity_poly.type
_entity_poly.pdbx_seq_one_letter_code
_entity_poly.pdbx_strand_id
1 'polypeptide(L)'
;MTMIKRSTLILLLILACLGFLATSYYLFPTASVPNSYILNLRVKKLLVYLLVALISSFTTVSFQAVTGNRFLTPSVLGLESFYVLMQSLFLAIFWRWSQGVAPR
;
A
#
# COMPACT_ATOMS: atom_id res chain seq x y z
N MET A 1 -14.12 -1.79 -28.72
CA MET A 1 -12.95 -2.31 -29.45
C MET A 1 -11.67 -1.68 -28.90
N THR A 2 -11.12 -2.20 -27.81
CA THR A 2 -9.82 -1.75 -27.29
C THR A 2 -8.73 -2.57 -27.98
N MET A 3 -8.04 -1.98 -28.95
CA MET A 3 -6.84 -2.58 -29.53
C MET A 3 -5.70 -2.53 -28.50
N ILE A 4 -5.71 -3.47 -27.56
CA ILE A 4 -4.60 -3.67 -26.64
C ILE A 4 -3.40 -4.11 -27.49
N LYS A 5 -2.39 -3.24 -27.60
CA LYS A 5 -1.16 -3.56 -28.32
C LYS A 5 -0.52 -4.78 -27.66
N ARG A 6 0.01 -5.70 -28.47
CA ARG A 6 0.70 -6.91 -28.00
C ARG A 6 1.80 -6.57 -26.97
N SER A 7 2.47 -5.44 -27.12
CA SER A 7 3.47 -4.95 -26.16
C SER A 7 2.90 -4.64 -24.77
N THR A 8 1.72 -4.04 -24.67
CA THR A 8 1.06 -3.77 -23.39
C THR A 8 0.62 -5.06 -22.69
N LEU A 9 0.14 -6.05 -23.46
CA LEU A 9 -0.25 -7.34 -22.94
C LEU A 9 0.97 -8.11 -22.39
N ILE A 10 2.08 -8.11 -23.13
CA ILE A 10 3.35 -8.70 -22.68
C ILE A 10 3.84 -8.03 -21.38
N LEU A 11 3.76 -6.69 -21.30
CA LEU A 11 4.16 -5.96 -20.10
C LEU A 11 3.30 -6.35 -18.88
N LEU A 12 1.97 -6.44 -19.03
CA LEU A 12 1.08 -6.89 -17.96
C LEU A 12 1.40 -8.31 -17.48
N LEU A 13 1.70 -9.23 -18.41
CA LEU A 13 2.12 -10.59 -18.07
C LEU A 13 3.44 -10.62 -17.29
N ILE A 14 4.43 -9.80 -17.70
CA ILE A 14 5.71 -9.70 -16.99
C ILE A 14 5.50 -9.17 -15.57
N LEU A 15 4.70 -8.11 -15.40
CA LEU A 15 4.39 -7.55 -14.08
C LEU A 15 3.66 -8.56 -13.19
N ALA A 16 2.69 -9.30 -13.74
CA ALA A 16 1.97 -10.33 -13.01
C ALA A 16 2.90 -11.47 -12.56
N CYS A 17 3.80 -11.93 -13.45
CA CYS A 17 4.80 -12.94 -13.15
C CYS A 17 5.76 -12.49 -12.03
N LEU A 18 6.28 -11.26 -12.12
CA LEU A 18 7.14 -10.68 -11.09
C LEU A 18 6.42 -10.56 -9.73
N GLY A 19 5.16 -10.11 -9.73
CA GLY A 19 4.35 -10.03 -8.52
C GLY A 19 4.13 -11.39 -7.86
N PHE A 20 3.90 -12.44 -8.67
CA PHE A 20 3.74 -13.80 -8.18
C PHE A 20 5.03 -14.37 -7.59
N LEU A 21 6.18 -14.14 -8.25
CA LEU A 21 7.51 -14.53 -7.76
C LEU A 21 7.84 -13.85 -6.43
N ALA A 22 7.61 -12.53 -6.33
CA ALA A 22 7.85 -11.78 -5.11
C ALA A 22 6.97 -12.26 -3.94
N THR A 23 5.69 -12.55 -4.21
CA THR A 23 4.75 -13.07 -3.20
C THR A 23 5.17 -14.46 -2.72
N SER A 24 5.60 -15.32 -3.64
CA SER A 24 6.09 -16.67 -3.33
C SER A 24 7.34 -16.64 -2.47
N TYR A 25 8.31 -15.76 -2.80
CA TYR A 25 9.51 -15.55 -2.00
C TYR A 25 9.20 -15.02 -0.59
N TYR A 26 8.23 -14.11 -0.46
CA TYR A 26 7.81 -13.58 0.83
C TYR A 26 7.11 -14.63 1.72
N LEU A 27 6.33 -15.54 1.14
CA LEU A 27 5.68 -16.64 1.87
C LEU A 27 6.68 -17.72 2.30
N PHE A 28 7.63 -18.08 1.44
CA PHE A 28 8.57 -19.18 1.67
C PHE A 28 10.03 -18.69 1.64
N PRO A 29 10.54 -18.09 2.73
CA PRO A 29 11.96 -17.81 2.83
C PRO A 29 12.74 -19.12 2.89
N THR A 30 13.78 -19.21 2.07
CA THR A 30 14.74 -20.33 1.99
C THR A 30 15.34 -20.74 3.34
N ALA A 31 15.29 -19.89 4.37
CA ALA A 31 16.10 -20.03 5.57
C ALA A 31 15.42 -20.73 6.77
N SER A 32 14.11 -21.04 6.75
CA SER A 32 13.43 -21.55 7.95
C SER A 32 12.22 -22.44 7.66
N VAL A 33 12.06 -23.53 8.42
CA VAL A 33 10.88 -24.39 8.40
C VAL A 33 9.62 -23.54 8.60
N PRO A 34 8.65 -23.52 7.67
CA PRO A 34 7.49 -22.64 7.77
C PRO A 34 6.60 -23.03 8.94
N ASN A 35 6.67 -22.28 10.03
CA ASN A 35 5.69 -22.42 11.12
C ASN A 35 4.35 -21.86 10.64
N SER A 36 3.27 -22.63 10.76
CA SER A 36 1.93 -22.27 10.26
C SER A 36 1.42 -20.94 10.84
N TYR A 37 1.85 -20.59 12.06
CA TYR A 37 1.56 -19.32 12.70
C TYR A 37 2.17 -18.11 11.95
N ILE A 38 3.43 -18.21 11.53
CA ILE A 38 4.15 -17.13 10.82
C ILE A 38 3.56 -16.92 9.43
N LEU A 39 3.22 -18.02 8.75
CA LEU A 39 2.55 -17.98 7.44
C LEU A 39 1.20 -17.24 7.50
N ASN A 40 0.37 -17.53 8.50
CA ASN A 40 -0.92 -16.85 8.68
C ASN A 40 -0.76 -15.32 8.86
N LEU A 41 0.23 -14.89 9.65
CA LEU A 41 0.51 -13.46 9.84
C LEU A 41 0.94 -12.77 8.54
N ARG A 42 1.72 -13.46 7.70
CA ARG A 42 2.20 -12.91 6.41
C ARG A 42 1.09 -12.82 5.38
N VAL A 43 0.23 -13.83 5.29
CA VAL A 43 -0.96 -13.81 4.41
C VAL A 43 -1.89 -12.66 4.81
N LYS A 44 -2.11 -12.45 6.12
CA LYS A 44 -2.91 -11.33 6.61
C LYS A 44 -2.33 -9.97 6.18
N LYS A 45 -1.01 -9.80 6.25
CA LYS A 45 -0.33 -8.57 5.75
C LYS A 45 -0.51 -8.37 4.25
N LEU A 46 -0.38 -9.44 3.45
CA LEU A 46 -0.59 -9.36 2.00
C LEU A 46 -2.01 -8.95 1.62
N LEU A 47 -3.03 -9.47 2.33
CA LEU A 47 -4.41 -9.05 2.12
C LEU A 47 -4.60 -7.54 2.38
N VAL A 48 -3.96 -7.02 3.43
CA VAL A 48 -3.98 -5.58 3.72
C VAL A 48 -3.32 -4.79 2.59
N TYR A 49 -2.16 -5.22 2.10
CA TYR A 49 -1.48 -4.53 0.99
C TYR A 49 -2.31 -4.54 -0.30
N LEU A 50 -2.97 -5.67 -0.62
CA LEU A 50 -3.85 -5.77 -1.78
C LEU A 50 -5.02 -4.79 -1.68
N LEU A 51 -5.67 -4.75 -0.51
CA LEU A 51 -6.77 -3.84 -0.25
C LEU A 51 -6.34 -2.37 -0.35
N VAL A 52 -5.18 -2.01 0.23
CA VAL A 52 -4.62 -0.66 0.13
C VAL A 52 -4.30 -0.29 -1.31
N ALA A 53 -3.72 -1.21 -2.09
CA ALA A 53 -3.39 -0.97 -3.51
C ALA A 53 -4.66 -0.72 -4.35
N LEU A 54 -5.74 -1.45 -4.10
CA LEU A 54 -7.03 -1.22 -4.77
C LEU A 54 -7.58 0.17 -4.43
N ILE A 55 -7.68 0.50 -3.14
CA ILE A 55 -8.21 1.80 -2.69
C ILE A 55 -7.37 2.96 -3.25
N SER A 56 -6.04 2.83 -3.22
CA SER A 56 -5.14 3.85 -3.77
C SER A 56 -5.33 4.04 -5.28
N SER A 57 -5.46 2.94 -6.03
CA SER A 57 -5.75 2.98 -7.47
C SER A 57 -7.08 3.67 -7.76
N PHE A 58 -8.15 3.34 -7.02
CA PHE A 58 -9.45 4.02 -7.17
C PHE A 58 -9.34 5.52 -6.85
N THR A 59 -8.64 5.87 -5.77
CA THR A 59 -8.47 7.27 -5.35
C THR A 59 -7.76 8.09 -6.43
N THR A 60 -6.71 7.56 -7.06
CA THR A 60 -6.00 8.26 -8.14
C THR A 60 -6.88 8.49 -9.37
N VAL A 61 -7.60 7.46 -9.83
CA VAL A 61 -8.47 7.57 -11.02
C VAL A 61 -9.63 8.53 -10.77
N SER A 62 -10.29 8.43 -9.61
CA SER A 62 -11.36 9.37 -9.24
C SER A 62 -10.84 10.81 -9.14
N PHE A 63 -9.65 11.03 -8.60
CA PHE A 63 -9.07 12.37 -8.48
C PHE A 63 -8.68 12.96 -9.85
N GLN A 64 -8.10 12.14 -10.72
CA GLN A 64 -7.80 12.53 -12.11
C GLN A 64 -9.08 12.86 -12.88
N ALA A 65 -10.18 12.14 -12.61
CA ALA A 65 -11.49 12.41 -13.21
C ALA A 65 -12.10 13.74 -12.73
N VAL A 66 -12.01 14.05 -11.42
CA VAL A 66 -12.55 15.29 -10.83
C VAL A 66 -11.73 16.51 -11.25
N THR A 67 -10.40 16.42 -11.24
CA THR A 67 -9.52 17.55 -11.59
C THR A 67 -9.39 17.78 -13.10
N GLY A 68 -9.84 16.81 -13.92
CA GLY A 68 -9.64 16.84 -15.37
C GLY A 68 -8.17 16.78 -15.79
N ASN A 69 -7.26 16.42 -14.88
CA ASN A 69 -5.83 16.41 -15.14
C ASN A 69 -5.20 15.08 -14.71
N ARG A 70 -4.64 14.36 -15.70
CA ARG A 70 -4.01 13.05 -15.51
C ARG A 70 -2.70 13.09 -14.70
N PHE A 71 -2.06 14.26 -14.59
CA PHE A 71 -0.83 14.43 -13.81
C PHE A 71 -1.08 14.67 -12.34
N LEU A 72 -2.28 15.13 -11.97
CA LEU A 72 -2.63 15.38 -10.58
C LEU A 72 -2.99 14.05 -9.92
N THR A 73 -2.11 13.57 -9.05
CA THR A 73 -2.42 12.49 -8.11
C THR A 73 -2.65 13.09 -6.72
N PRO A 74 -3.42 12.43 -5.84
CA PRO A 74 -3.63 12.88 -4.47
C PRO A 74 -2.31 13.08 -3.70
N SER A 75 -1.29 12.25 -3.98
CA SER A 75 0.05 12.37 -3.37
C SER A 75 0.78 13.64 -3.85
N VAL A 76 0.71 13.97 -5.16
CA VAL A 76 1.29 15.21 -5.71
C VAL A 76 0.59 16.47 -5.17
N LEU A 77 -0.71 16.40 -4.88
CA LEU A 77 -1.46 17.49 -4.24
C LEU A 77 -1.00 17.75 -2.79
N GLY A 78 -0.27 16.80 -2.18
CA GLY A 78 0.19 16.88 -0.80
C GLY A 78 -0.76 16.27 0.23
N LEU A 79 -1.79 15.50 -0.17
CA LEU A 79 -2.69 14.85 0.79
C LEU A 79 -1.98 13.79 1.64
N GLU A 80 -0.97 13.10 1.09
CA GLU A 80 -0.17 12.14 1.85
C GLU A 80 0.73 12.86 2.88
N SER A 81 1.33 14.00 2.51
CA SER A 81 2.10 14.84 3.44
C SER A 81 1.22 15.41 4.55
N PHE A 82 -0.02 15.82 4.22
CA PHE A 82 -0.99 16.28 5.21
C PHE A 82 -1.39 15.17 6.19
N TYR A 83 -1.60 13.95 5.70
CA TYR A 83 -1.85 12.79 6.55
C TYR A 83 -0.70 12.54 7.54
N VAL A 84 0.55 12.56 7.08
CA VAL A 84 1.75 12.40 7.94
C VAL A 84 1.86 13.53 8.97
N LEU A 85 1.56 14.77 8.57
CA LEU A 85 1.54 15.92 9.48
C LEU A 85 0.47 15.73 10.57
N MET A 86 -0.76 15.36 10.21
CA MET A 86 -1.82 15.09 11.19
C MET A 86 -1.47 13.91 12.11
N GLN A 87 -0.88 12.84 11.56
CA GLN A 87 -0.45 11.68 12.35
C GLN A 87 0.63 12.05 13.36
N SER A 88 1.65 12.81 12.95
CA SER A 88 2.73 13.25 13.85
C SER A 88 2.23 14.20 14.93
N LEU A 89 1.32 15.11 14.61
CA LEU A 89 0.65 15.98 15.59
C LEU A 89 -0.15 15.17 16.60
N PHE A 90 -0.96 14.21 16.13
CA PHE A 90 -1.73 13.33 17.02
C PHE A 90 -0.81 12.57 17.97
N LEU A 91 0.27 11.97 17.46
CA LEU A 91 1.26 11.26 18.28
C LEU A 91 1.98 12.20 19.27
N ALA A 92 2.32 13.42 18.88
CA ALA A 92 2.97 14.39 19.76
C ALA A 92 2.05 14.85 20.91
N ILE A 93 0.78 15.09 20.62
CA ILE A 93 -0.23 15.44 21.63
C ILE A 93 -0.50 14.25 22.55
N PHE A 94 -0.67 13.05 21.99
CA PHE A 94 -0.88 11.83 22.76
C PHE A 94 0.33 11.52 23.66
N TRP A 95 1.54 11.69 23.14
CA TRP A 95 2.77 11.57 23.93
C TRP A 95 2.78 12.54 25.11
N ARG A 96 2.48 13.82 24.86
CA ARG A 96 2.40 14.85 25.91
C ARG A 96 1.37 14.50 26.97
N TRP A 97 0.18 14.02 26.57
CA TRP A 97 -0.88 13.61 27.49
C TRP A 97 -0.48 12.38 28.32
N SER A 98 0.11 11.37 27.69
CA SER A 98 0.57 10.13 28.34
C SER A 98 1.59 10.38 29.46
N GLN A 99 2.50 11.33 29.27
CA GLN A 99 3.48 11.73 30.29
C GLN A 99 2.84 12.32 31.56
N GLY A 100 1.60 12.84 31.48
CA GLY A 100 0.84 13.33 32.64
C GLY A 100 0.10 12.23 33.42
N VAL A 101 0.07 10.99 32.89
CA VAL A 101 -0.66 9.83 33.45
C VAL A 101 0.30 8.81 34.06
N ALA A 102 1.60 9.13 34.17
CA ALA A 102 2.55 8.27 34.87
C ALA A 102 2.25 8.29 36.38
N PRO A 103 1.85 7.16 37.01
CA PRO A 103 1.88 7.07 38.46
C PRO A 103 3.34 7.19 38.90
N ARG A 104 3.63 8.17 39.75
CA ARG A 104 4.91 8.21 40.49
C ARG A 104 5.00 7.00 41.41
#